data_AF-A0A7J6B400-F1
#
_entry.id   AF-A0A7J6B400-F1
#
_cell.length_a   1.000
_cell.length_b   1.000
_cell.length_c   1.000
_cell.angle_alpha   90.00
_cell.angle_beta   90.00
_cell.angle_gamma   90.00
#
_symmetry.space_group_name_H-M   'P 1'
#
loop_
_entity.id
_entity.type
_entity.pdbx_description
1 polymer ?
#
loop_
_entity_poly.entity_id
_entity_poly.type
_entity_poly.pdbx_seq_one_letter_code
_entity_poly.pdbx_strand_id
1 'polypeptide(L)'
;MVFVSDVISVCSSIFTGRIRILLSLLPTVIIGLGAKHIYDCPKQPMVPVYLLVGGVVCLIIQILPHLYCNQSNGKLALLCCILHKLLLVFCPIWLLTGSVFVYLAYEPNYDFRLSADYCERTVYKFAFWITNAIYIAILMALLGLCCSRLYTLCNKRAQKNCVIMTVS
;
A
#
# COMPACT_ATOMS: atom_id res chain seq x y z
N MET A 1 -9.28 -4.99 16.88
CA MET A 1 -8.74 -6.14 16.12
C MET A 1 -9.58 -6.54 14.91
N VAL A 2 -10.92 -6.45 14.96
CA VAL A 2 -11.82 -6.78 13.84
C VAL A 2 -11.56 -5.95 12.56
N PHE A 3 -11.10 -4.72 12.68
CA PHE A 3 -10.96 -3.81 11.54
C PHE A 3 -9.69 -3.90 10.70
N VAL A 4 -8.58 -4.37 11.27
CA VAL A 4 -7.43 -4.74 10.44
C VAL A 4 -7.85 -5.89 9.52
N SER A 5 -8.72 -6.79 10.02
CA SER A 5 -9.36 -7.82 9.23
C SER A 5 -10.35 -7.26 8.20
N ASP A 6 -11.01 -6.12 8.45
CA ASP A 6 -11.93 -5.47 7.49
C ASP A 6 -11.19 -4.67 6.40
N VAL A 7 -10.05 -4.03 6.70
CA VAL A 7 -9.19 -3.40 5.67
C VAL A 7 -8.49 -4.48 4.82
N ILE A 8 -8.05 -5.56 5.45
CA ILE A 8 -7.66 -6.79 4.74
C ILE A 8 -8.87 -7.37 3.98
N SER A 9 -10.10 -7.26 4.51
CA SER A 9 -11.33 -7.73 3.86
C SER A 9 -11.67 -6.90 2.61
N VAL A 10 -11.51 -5.58 2.66
CA VAL A 10 -11.70 -4.68 1.50
C VAL A 10 -10.60 -4.89 0.46
N CYS A 11 -9.33 -5.04 0.87
CA CYS A 11 -8.24 -5.48 -0.03
C CYS A 11 -8.46 -6.90 -0.58
N SER A 12 -9.11 -7.79 0.18
CA SER A 12 -9.40 -9.17 -0.24
C SER A 12 -10.65 -9.28 -1.13
N SER A 13 -11.60 -8.35 -0.99
CA SER A 13 -12.87 -8.29 -1.74
C SER A 13 -12.72 -7.60 -3.10
N ILE A 14 -11.67 -6.80 -3.32
CA ILE A 14 -11.54 -6.08 -4.60
C ILE A 14 -11.44 -7.07 -5.78
N PHE A 15 -10.59 -8.09 -5.79
CA PHE A 15 -10.33 -8.84 -7.03
C PHE A 15 -10.44 -10.37 -6.87
N THR A 16 -11.54 -10.91 -7.40
CA THR A 16 -11.69 -12.29 -7.88
C THR A 16 -10.44 -12.70 -8.68
N GLY A 17 -9.94 -13.93 -8.55
CA GLY A 17 -8.59 -14.35 -8.98
C GLY A 17 -8.14 -13.93 -10.39
N ARG A 18 -9.07 -13.71 -11.33
CA ARG A 18 -8.76 -13.19 -12.69
C ARG A 18 -8.21 -11.77 -12.70
N ILE A 19 -8.70 -10.90 -11.82
CA ILE A 19 -8.31 -9.51 -11.86
C ILE A 19 -7.00 -9.28 -11.08
N ARG A 20 -6.64 -10.17 -10.12
CA ARG A 20 -5.33 -10.15 -9.43
C ARG A 20 -4.14 -10.29 -10.39
N ILE A 21 -4.30 -11.09 -11.45
CA ILE A 21 -3.29 -11.24 -12.50
C ILE A 21 -3.14 -9.91 -13.25
N LEU A 22 -4.25 -9.25 -13.59
CA LEU A 22 -4.22 -7.93 -14.21
C LEU A 22 -3.56 -6.88 -13.30
N LEU A 23 -3.81 -6.96 -11.99
CA LEU A 23 -3.23 -6.08 -10.98
C LEU A 23 -1.73 -6.29 -10.77
N SER A 24 -1.21 -7.50 -11.04
CA SER A 24 0.23 -7.79 -10.98
C SER A 24 1.04 -7.16 -12.11
N LEU A 25 0.41 -6.74 -13.22
CA LEU A 25 1.10 -6.05 -14.31
C LEU A 25 1.62 -4.68 -13.87
N LEU A 26 0.85 -3.97 -13.03
CA LEU A 26 1.22 -2.66 -12.49
C LEU A 26 2.55 -2.68 -11.70
N PRO A 27 2.75 -3.52 -10.68
CA PRO A 27 4.02 -3.60 -9.97
C PRO A 27 5.16 -4.08 -10.86
N THR A 28 4.93 -4.92 -11.87
CA THR A 28 5.98 -5.29 -12.84
C THR A 28 6.45 -4.08 -13.65
N VAL A 29 5.53 -3.23 -14.10
CA VAL A 29 5.87 -1.97 -14.79
C VAL A 29 6.63 -1.02 -13.87
N ILE A 30 6.21 -0.91 -12.60
CA ILE A 30 6.89 -0.05 -11.60
C ILE A 30 8.31 -0.54 -11.32
N ILE A 31 8.51 -1.86 -11.18
CA ILE A 31 9.84 -2.47 -11.03
C ILE A 31 10.69 -2.23 -12.27
N GLY A 32 10.12 -2.41 -13.47
CA GLY A 32 10.80 -2.16 -14.74
C GLY A 32 11.24 -0.70 -14.89
N LEU A 33 10.39 0.25 -14.50
CA LEU A 33 10.72 1.67 -14.51
C LEU A 33 11.83 2.01 -13.53
N GLY A 34 11.76 1.49 -12.30
CA GLY A 34 12.79 1.69 -11.27
C GLY A 34 14.13 1.04 -11.64
N ALA A 35 14.12 -0.15 -12.23
CA ALA A 35 15.34 -0.85 -12.65
C ALA A 35 16.00 -0.21 -13.88
N LYS A 36 15.21 0.19 -14.88
CA LYS A 36 15.72 0.79 -16.11
C LYS A 36 16.35 2.17 -15.86
N HIS A 37 15.76 2.95 -14.96
CA HIS A 37 16.16 4.34 -14.71
C HIS A 37 16.86 4.52 -13.35
N ILE A 38 17.52 3.49 -12.84
CA ILE A 38 18.17 3.52 -11.52
C ILE A 38 19.28 4.57 -11.43
N TYR A 39 19.90 4.91 -12.56
CA TYR A 39 20.98 5.91 -12.67
C TYR A 39 20.52 7.25 -13.26
N ASP A 40 19.26 7.37 -13.70
CA ASP A 40 18.76 8.58 -14.38
C ASP A 40 18.22 9.65 -13.40
N CYS A 41 18.60 9.56 -12.12
CA CYS A 41 18.25 10.54 -11.08
C CYS A 41 19.41 10.76 -10.08
N PRO A 42 20.52 11.40 -10.51
CA PRO A 42 21.66 11.71 -9.65
C PRO A 42 21.28 12.58 -8.43
N LYS A 43 20.25 13.42 -8.55
CA LYS A 43 19.76 14.27 -7.45
C LYS A 43 19.35 13.46 -6.22
N GLN A 44 18.73 12.30 -6.45
CA GLN A 44 18.31 11.42 -5.37
C GLN A 44 18.24 9.95 -5.83
N PRO A 45 19.32 9.17 -5.68
CA PRO A 45 19.40 7.80 -6.17
C PRO A 45 18.47 6.84 -5.43
N MET A 46 17.90 7.27 -4.30
CA MET A 46 16.96 6.48 -3.50
C MET A 46 15.53 6.49 -4.05
N VAL A 47 15.18 7.39 -4.98
CA VAL A 47 13.82 7.46 -5.55
C VAL A 47 13.50 6.22 -6.43
N PRO A 48 14.35 5.79 -7.38
CA PRO A 48 14.14 4.55 -8.12
C PRO A 48 14.13 3.31 -7.21
N VAL A 49 14.98 3.29 -6.17
CA VAL A 49 15.04 2.18 -5.21
C VAL A 49 13.75 2.09 -4.38
N TYR A 50 13.16 3.22 -4.00
CA TYR A 50 11.87 3.28 -3.34
C TYR A 50 10.77 2.59 -4.16
N LEU A 51 10.68 2.90 -5.46
CA LEU A 51 9.74 2.27 -6.39
C LEU A 51 9.99 0.77 -6.54
N LEU A 52 11.26 0.36 -6.64
CA LEU A 52 11.65 -1.05 -6.82
C LEU A 52 11.27 -1.89 -5.61
N VAL A 53 11.70 -1.48 -4.40
CA VAL A 53 11.41 -2.22 -3.16
C VAL A 53 9.90 -2.22 -2.88
N GLY A 54 9.21 -1.09 -3.11
CA GLY A 54 7.76 -1.01 -2.97
C GLY A 54 7.03 -1.98 -3.90
N GLY A 55 7.42 -2.04 -5.17
CA GLY A 55 6.86 -2.97 -6.16
C GLY A 55 7.07 -4.43 -5.80
N VAL A 56 8.28 -4.81 -5.37
CA VAL A 56 8.60 -6.19 -4.95
C VAL A 56 7.79 -6.60 -3.72
N VAL A 57 7.70 -5.72 -2.71
CA VAL A 57 6.91 -6.00 -1.50
C VAL A 57 5.43 -6.16 -1.83
N CYS A 58 4.88 -5.33 -2.71
CA CYS A 58 3.50 -5.49 -3.20
C CYS A 58 3.27 -6.84 -3.89
N LEU A 59 4.23 -7.33 -4.68
CA LEU A 59 4.13 -8.66 -5.30
C LEU A 59 4.18 -9.79 -4.27
N ILE A 60 5.08 -9.70 -3.29
CA ILE A 60 5.19 -10.70 -2.21
C ILE A 60 3.86 -10.79 -1.45
N ILE A 61 3.25 -9.66 -1.10
CA ILE A 61 1.96 -9.63 -0.39
C ILE A 61 0.84 -10.30 -1.21
N GLN A 62 0.86 -10.18 -2.54
CA GLN A 62 -0.14 -10.79 -3.41
C GLN A 62 0.06 -12.29 -3.60
N ILE A 63 1.32 -12.75 -3.73
CA ILE A 63 1.68 -14.11 -4.11
C ILE A 63 1.77 -15.05 -2.89
N LEU A 64 2.35 -14.56 -1.78
CA LEU A 64 2.67 -15.37 -0.59
C LEU A 64 1.45 -16.11 0.00
N PRO A 65 0.25 -15.51 0.12
CA PRO A 65 -0.93 -16.19 0.67
C PRO A 65 -1.41 -17.36 -0.20
N HIS A 66 -1.24 -17.28 -1.52
CA HIS A 66 -1.72 -18.30 -2.45
C HIS A 66 -0.76 -19.49 -2.55
N LEU A 67 0.54 -19.23 -2.57
CA LEU A 67 1.54 -20.28 -2.76
C LEU A 67 1.86 -21.04 -1.47
N TYR A 68 1.97 -20.33 -0.33
CA TYR A 68 2.55 -20.92 0.88
C TYR A 68 1.55 -21.13 2.01
N CYS A 69 0.52 -20.29 2.11
CA CYS A 69 -0.47 -20.37 3.20
C CYS A 69 -1.58 -21.42 2.95
N ASN A 70 -1.72 -21.96 1.73
CA ASN A 70 -2.69 -23.03 1.42
C ASN A 70 -2.13 -24.45 1.68
N GLN A 71 -0.82 -24.58 1.93
CA GLN A 71 -0.17 -25.86 2.10
C GLN A 71 -0.13 -26.24 3.59
N SER A 72 -0.79 -27.34 3.93
CA SER A 72 -1.06 -27.88 5.28
C SER A 72 0.19 -28.41 6.02
N ASN A 73 1.24 -27.60 6.13
CA ASN A 73 2.38 -27.85 7.01
C ASN A 73 2.39 -26.80 8.11
N GLY A 74 2.22 -27.21 9.37
CA GLY A 74 2.08 -26.29 10.51
C GLY A 74 3.23 -25.26 10.66
N LYS A 75 4.47 -25.63 10.30
CA LYS A 75 5.63 -24.71 10.26
C LYS A 75 5.53 -23.65 9.16
N LEU A 76 4.96 -24.00 8.01
CA LEU A 76 4.84 -23.10 6.86
C LEU A 76 3.76 -22.05 7.08
N ALA A 77 2.65 -22.43 7.72
CA ALA A 77 1.61 -21.49 8.14
C ALA A 77 2.14 -20.46 9.17
N LEU A 78 2.94 -20.90 10.14
CA LEU A 78 3.58 -20.00 11.12
C LEU A 78 4.49 -18.98 10.42
N LEU A 79 5.32 -19.43 9.47
CA LEU A 79 6.24 -18.58 8.73
C LEU A 79 5.48 -17.57 7.85
N CYS A 80 4.39 -17.98 7.22
CA CYS A 80 3.50 -17.11 6.45
C CYS A 80 2.89 -16.01 7.34
N CYS A 81 2.43 -16.35 8.54
CA CYS A 81 1.93 -15.38 9.52
C CYS A 81 3.01 -14.38 9.96
N ILE A 82 4.22 -14.85 10.27
CA ILE A 82 5.34 -13.99 10.69
C ILE A 82 5.72 -13.02 9.57
N LEU A 83 5.89 -13.52 8.33
CA LEU A 83 6.20 -12.69 7.17
C LEU A 83 5.11 -11.64 6.92
N HIS A 84 3.84 -12.04 6.98
CA HIS A 84 2.74 -11.10 6.80
C HIS A 84 2.75 -9.97 7.85
N LYS A 85 3.00 -10.30 9.13
CA LYS A 85 3.13 -9.30 10.19
C LYS A 85 4.35 -8.40 10.01
N LEU A 86 5.48 -8.94 9.57
CA LEU A 86 6.68 -8.17 9.27
C LEU A 86 6.42 -7.19 8.13
N LEU A 87 5.81 -7.64 7.04
CA LEU A 87 5.47 -6.80 5.88
C LEU A 87 4.49 -5.69 6.25
N LEU A 88 3.53 -5.98 7.14
CA LEU A 88 2.56 -5.00 7.63
C LEU A 88 3.25 -3.84 8.37
N VAL A 89 4.33 -4.11 9.11
CA VAL A 89 5.11 -3.07 9.81
C VAL A 89 6.10 -2.39 8.88
N PHE A 90 6.70 -3.16 7.95
CA PHE A 90 7.68 -2.65 7.00
C PHE A 90 7.06 -1.63 6.02
N CYS A 91 5.89 -1.92 5.45
CA CYS A 91 5.24 -1.07 4.44
C CYS A 91 5.03 0.39 4.88
N PRO A 92 4.44 0.70 6.06
CA PRO A 92 4.24 2.08 6.47
C PRO A 92 5.56 2.80 6.72
N ILE A 93 6.55 2.14 7.31
CA ILE A 93 7.89 2.71 7.53
C ILE A 93 8.53 3.05 6.19
N TRP A 94 8.51 2.10 5.25
CA TRP A 94 9.06 2.28 3.91
C TRP A 94 8.33 3.37 3.11
N LEU A 95 7.01 3.47 3.25
CA LEU A 95 6.21 4.52 2.61
C LEU A 95 6.59 5.91 3.14
N LEU A 96 6.76 6.05 4.46
CA LEU A 96 7.20 7.30 5.07
C LEU A 96 8.60 7.67 4.59
N THR A 97 9.56 6.75 4.69
CA THR A 97 10.94 6.96 4.23
C THR A 97 10.99 7.30 2.73
N GLY A 98 10.24 6.57 1.91
CA GLY A 98 10.13 6.83 0.48
C GLY A 98 9.55 8.19 0.15
N SER A 99 8.53 8.61 0.88
CA SER A 99 7.95 9.94 0.70
C SER A 99 8.96 11.05 1.01
N VAL A 100 9.81 10.88 2.03
CA VAL A 100 10.91 11.80 2.30
C VAL A 100 11.87 11.87 1.11
N PHE A 101 12.25 10.74 0.51
CA PHE A 101 13.12 10.74 -0.68
C PHE A 101 12.49 11.47 -1.88
N VAL A 102 11.19 11.25 -2.12
CA VAL A 102 10.45 11.91 -3.20
C VAL A 102 10.37 13.42 -2.97
N TYR A 103 10.04 13.86 -1.75
CA TYR A 103 9.94 15.29 -1.44
C TYR A 103 11.30 15.97 -1.33
N LEU A 104 12.37 15.27 -0.96
CA LEU A 104 13.74 15.80 -1.02
C LEU A 104 14.21 16.04 -2.46
N ALA A 105 13.73 15.24 -3.41
CA ALA A 105 14.01 15.43 -4.82
C ALA A 105 13.18 16.58 -5.45
N TYR A 106 12.25 17.19 -4.70
CA TYR A 106 11.34 18.24 -5.18
C TYR A 106 12.10 19.41 -5.84
N GLU A 107 11.52 19.91 -6.93
CA GLU A 107 12.18 20.82 -7.90
C GLU A 107 13.39 20.21 -8.64
N PRO A 108 13.26 19.03 -9.29
CA PRO A 108 14.35 18.49 -10.08
C PRO A 108 14.51 19.27 -11.39
N ASN A 109 15.75 19.41 -11.85
CA ASN A 109 16.06 20.00 -13.14
C ASN A 109 15.88 18.93 -14.24
N TYR A 110 15.13 19.24 -15.31
CA TYR A 110 14.87 18.30 -16.40
C TYR A 110 15.74 18.54 -17.65
N ASP A 111 16.51 19.62 -17.69
CA ASP A 111 17.11 20.14 -18.93
C ASP A 111 18.44 19.47 -19.27
N PHE A 112 19.29 19.23 -18.26
CA PHE A 112 20.63 18.69 -18.47
C PHE A 112 20.85 17.37 -17.74
N ARG A 113 20.95 16.28 -18.49
CA ARG A 113 21.22 14.92 -17.96
C ARG A 113 22.51 14.79 -17.15
N LEU A 114 23.47 15.68 -17.38
CA LEU A 114 24.77 15.69 -16.68
C LEU A 114 24.76 16.53 -15.40
N SER A 115 23.68 17.25 -15.10
CA SER A 115 23.61 18.07 -13.90
C SER A 115 23.38 17.19 -12.66
N ALA A 116 23.99 17.56 -11.53
CA ALA A 116 23.78 16.86 -10.26
C ALA A 116 22.30 16.92 -9.80
N ASP A 117 21.57 17.94 -10.22
CA ASP A 117 20.15 18.14 -9.92
C ASP A 117 19.19 17.50 -10.93
N TYR A 118 19.72 16.73 -11.88
CA TYR A 118 18.90 16.04 -12.87
C TYR A 118 18.08 14.91 -12.26
N CYS A 119 16.83 14.80 -12.69
CA CYS A 119 16.04 13.60 -12.46
C CYS A 119 15.08 13.37 -13.64
N GLU A 120 15.02 12.13 -14.12
CA GLU A 120 14.15 11.77 -15.22
C GLU A 120 12.67 12.00 -14.85
N ARG A 121 11.95 12.67 -15.75
CA ARG A 121 10.60 13.18 -15.54
C ARG A 121 9.60 12.07 -15.23
N THR A 122 9.70 10.95 -15.92
CA THR A 122 8.83 9.79 -15.75
C THR A 122 9.01 9.22 -14.35
N VAL A 123 10.21 8.85 -13.94
CA VAL A 123 10.52 8.26 -12.62
C VAL A 123 10.02 9.14 -11.48
N TYR A 124 10.40 10.43 -11.49
CA TYR A 124 10.01 11.36 -10.43
C TYR A 124 8.50 11.54 -10.35
N LYS A 125 7.84 11.80 -11.49
CA LYS A 125 6.38 11.99 -11.50
C LYS A 125 5.65 10.73 -11.09
N PHE A 126 6.07 9.55 -11.55
CA PHE A 126 5.47 8.29 -11.13
C PHE A 126 5.62 8.07 -9.62
N ALA A 127 6.82 8.28 -9.05
CA ALA A 127 7.04 8.16 -7.61
C ALA A 127 6.17 9.15 -6.82
N PHE A 128 6.11 10.40 -7.26
CA PHE A 128 5.28 11.43 -6.62
C PHE A 128 3.79 11.08 -6.67
N TRP A 129 3.24 10.79 -7.85
CA TRP A 129 1.81 10.50 -7.99
C TRP A 129 1.40 9.22 -7.28
N ILE A 130 2.21 8.15 -7.34
CA ILE A 130 1.92 6.90 -6.62
C ILE A 130 1.93 7.15 -5.10
N THR A 131 2.93 7.85 -4.57
CA THR A 131 3.04 8.15 -3.13
C THR A 131 1.80 8.92 -2.64
N ASN A 132 1.41 9.97 -3.36
CA ASN A 132 0.22 10.75 -3.01
C ASN A 132 -1.08 9.93 -3.15
N ALA A 133 -1.20 9.11 -4.19
CA ALA A 133 -2.36 8.23 -4.37
C ALA A 133 -2.52 7.24 -3.20
N ILE A 134 -1.41 6.67 -2.70
CA ILE A 134 -1.41 5.79 -1.53
C ILE A 134 -1.88 6.54 -0.28
N TYR A 135 -1.38 7.76 -0.03
CA TYR A 135 -1.83 8.57 1.10
C TYR A 135 -3.32 8.92 1.04
N ILE A 136 -3.83 9.29 -0.15
CA ILE A 136 -5.26 9.56 -0.36
C ILE A 136 -6.08 8.29 -0.10
N ALA A 137 -5.63 7.12 -0.57
CA ALA A 137 -6.30 5.85 -0.31
C ALA A 137 -6.35 5.50 1.18
N ILE A 138 -5.26 5.72 1.92
CA ILE A 138 -5.22 5.53 3.38
C ILE A 138 -6.20 6.47 4.08
N LEU A 139 -6.20 7.75 3.71
CA LEU A 139 -7.11 8.75 4.29
C LEU A 139 -8.58 8.37 4.06
N MET A 140 -8.93 7.99 2.83
CA MET A 140 -10.29 7.53 2.49
C MET A 140 -10.69 6.30 3.28
N ALA A 141 -9.79 5.33 3.45
CA ALA A 141 -10.05 4.14 4.25
C ALA A 141 -10.33 4.50 5.72
N LEU A 142 -9.51 5.38 6.33
CA LEU A 142 -9.69 5.82 7.71
C LEU A 142 -11.02 6.57 7.92
N LEU A 143 -11.39 7.44 6.98
CA LEU A 143 -12.66 8.17 7.01
C LEU A 143 -13.86 7.20 6.91
N GLY A 144 -13.82 6.25 5.98
CA GLY A 144 -14.87 5.22 5.84
C GLY A 144 -15.02 4.36 7.10
N LEU A 145 -13.92 4.01 7.76
CA LEU A 145 -13.93 3.26 9.03
C LEU A 145 -14.54 4.08 10.19
N CYS A 146 -14.26 5.38 10.24
CA CYS A 146 -14.84 6.26 11.24
C CYS A 146 -16.37 6.39 11.05
N CYS A 147 -16.81 6.69 9.82
CA CYS A 147 -18.23 6.87 9.51
C CYS A 147 -19.05 5.59 9.76
N SER A 148 -18.52 4.42 9.37
CA SER A 148 -19.20 3.13 9.58
C SER A 148 -19.37 2.77 11.06
N ARG A 149 -18.36 3.04 11.90
CA ARG A 149 -18.50 2.77 13.34
C ARG A 149 -19.46 3.71 14.02
N LEU A 150 -19.41 5.00 13.70
CA LEU A 150 -20.38 5.96 14.20
C LEU A 150 -21.81 5.55 13.81
N TYR A 151 -22.03 5.15 12.56
CA TYR A 151 -23.32 4.62 12.10
C TYR A 151 -23.77 3.38 12.91
N THR A 152 -22.89 2.39 13.11
CA THR A 152 -23.25 1.19 13.89
C THR A 152 -23.51 1.50 15.37
N LEU A 153 -22.79 2.45 15.97
CA LEU A 153 -22.99 2.86 17.36
C LEU A 153 -24.31 3.62 17.53
N CYS A 154 -24.64 4.52 16.59
CA CYS A 154 -25.92 5.21 16.57
C CYS A 154 -27.09 4.23 16.40
N ASN A 155 -26.98 3.28 15.48
CA ASN A 155 -28.02 2.27 15.27
C ASN A 155 -28.20 1.37 16.51
N LYS A 156 -27.11 0.92 17.15
CA LYS A 156 -27.19 0.14 18.40
C LYS A 156 -27.77 0.95 19.56
N ARG A 157 -27.48 2.25 19.67
CA ARG A 157 -28.10 3.13 20.69
C ARG A 157 -29.59 3.34 20.41
N ALA A 158 -29.99 3.54 19.17
CA ALA A 158 -31.40 3.68 18.78
C ALA A 158 -32.22 2.42 19.12
N GLN A 159 -31.68 1.24 18.84
CA GLN A 159 -32.34 -0.04 19.18
C GLN A 159 -32.51 -0.21 20.71
N LYS A 160 -31.49 0.12 21.51
CA LYS A 160 -31.58 0.04 22.99
C LYS A 160 -32.64 0.98 23.56
N ASN A 161 -32.75 2.20 23.04
CA ASN A 161 -33.72 3.17 23.53
C ASN A 161 -35.17 2.78 23.18
N CYS A 162 -35.42 2.16 22.03
CA CYS A 162 -36.76 1.64 21.69
C CYS A 162 -37.21 0.48 22.60
N VAL A 163 -36.30 -0.45 22.93
CA VAL A 163 -36.63 -1.60 23.79
C VAL A 163 -36.99 -1.18 25.22
N ILE A 164 -36.35 -0.13 25.75
CA ILE A 164 -36.67 0.40 27.09
C ILE A 164 -38.07 1.04 27.11
N MET A 165 -38.47 1.74 26.04
CA MET A 165 -39.80 2.36 25.95
C MET A 165 -40.95 1.35 25.75
N THR A 166 -40.67 0.12 25.33
CA THR A 166 -41.69 -0.94 25.19
C THR A 166 -41.90 -1.80 26.44
N VAL A 167 -41.01 -1.70 27.44
CA VAL A 167 -41.07 -2.48 28.69
C VAL A 167 -41.56 -1.64 29.88
N SER A 168 -41.65 -0.32 29.72
CA SER A 168 -42.26 0.61 30.68
C SER A 168 -43.70 0.94 30.29
#